data_AF-A0A9X9A3P9-F1
#
_entry.id   AF-A0A9X9A3P9-F1
#
_cell.length_a   1.000
_cell.length_b   1.000
_cell.length_c   1.000
_cell.angle_alpha   90.00
_cell.angle_beta   90.00
_cell.angle_gamma   90.00
#
_symmetry.space_group_name_H-M   'P 1'
#
loop_
_entity.id
_entity.type
_entity.pdbx_description
1 polymer ?
#
loop_
_entity_poly.entity_id
_entity_poly.type
_entity_poly.pdbx_seq_one_letter_code
_entity_poly.pdbx_strand_id
1 'polypeptide(L)'
;TKSFLGHYIGAYEVMRDMIIKSGKKRGKDIGEKTVKTMILTFVVLTCWYVAYTNPSILGIIDALSGPLVAAILCLLPMYAIRKVPVLAKYRGKMSNVFVIVIGILTVLASIKSLF
;
A
#
# COMPACT_ATOMS: atom_id res chain seq x y z
N THR A 1 -24.71 -4.04 -0.71
CA THR A 1 -24.31 -5.12 0.22
C THR A 1 -23.21 -6.06 -0.32
N LYS A 2 -22.85 -6.03 -1.61
CA LYS A 2 -21.83 -6.97 -2.16
C LYS A 2 -20.36 -6.51 -2.00
N SER A 3 -20.12 -5.21 -1.83
CA SER A 3 -18.75 -4.66 -1.69
C SER A 3 -18.08 -4.94 -0.35
N PHE A 4 -18.83 -5.18 0.74
CA PHE A 4 -18.23 -5.36 2.08
C PHE A 4 -17.39 -6.64 2.17
N LEU A 5 -17.91 -7.75 1.63
CA LEU A 5 -17.19 -9.02 1.63
C LEU A 5 -15.92 -8.97 0.79
N GLY A 6 -15.95 -8.30 -0.37
CA GLY A 6 -14.77 -8.17 -1.23
C GLY A 6 -13.60 -7.45 -0.54
N HIS A 7 -13.88 -6.34 0.15
CA HIS A 7 -12.84 -5.57 0.85
C HIS A 7 -12.29 -6.33 2.06
N TYR A 8 -13.17 -6.98 2.85
CA TYR A 8 -12.73 -7.78 4.00
C TYR A 8 -11.91 -9.00 3.58
N ILE A 9 -12.38 -9.75 2.58
CA ILE A 9 -11.67 -10.94 2.07
C ILE A 9 -10.32 -10.53 1.48
N GLY A 10 -10.29 -9.48 0.65
CA GLY A 10 -9.05 -8.98 0.06
C GLY A 10 -8.03 -8.53 1.10
N ALA A 11 -8.47 -7.74 2.10
CA ALA A 11 -7.59 -7.30 3.19
C ALA A 11 -7.08 -8.49 4.03
N TYR A 12 -7.96 -9.45 4.35
CA TYR A 12 -7.61 -10.63 5.13
C TYR A 12 -6.58 -11.51 4.41
N GLU A 13 -6.77 -11.77 3.12
CA GLU A 13 -5.86 -12.59 2.32
C GLU A 13 -4.48 -11.96 2.22
N VAL A 14 -4.41 -10.65 1.95
CA VAL A 14 -3.14 -9.90 1.90
C VAL A 14 -2.42 -9.95 3.25
N MET A 15 -3.12 -9.70 4.35
CA MET A 15 -2.51 -9.75 5.69
C MET A 15 -2.03 -11.16 6.05
N ARG A 16 -2.83 -12.19 5.77
CA ARG A 16 -2.47 -13.60 6.02
C ARG A 16 -1.22 -13.99 5.23
N ASP A 17 -1.19 -13.69 3.93
CA ASP A 17 -0.05 -14.01 3.07
C ASP A 17 1.21 -13.23 3.48
N MET A 18 1.07 -11.97 3.89
CA MET A 18 2.19 -11.15 4.40
C MET A 18 2.77 -11.74 5.70
N ILE A 19 1.92 -12.17 6.64
CA ILE A 19 2.35 -12.77 7.92
C ILE A 19 3.01 -14.14 7.67
N ILE A 20 2.41 -15.00 6.85
CA ILE A 20 2.96 -16.33 6.54
C ILE A 20 4.30 -16.21 5.78
N LYS A 21 4.40 -15.34 4.76
CA LYS A 21 5.66 -15.10 4.05
C LYS A 21 6.74 -14.52 4.97
N SER A 22 6.36 -13.63 5.89
CA SER A 22 7.28 -13.06 6.87
C SER A 22 7.75 -14.10 7.90
N GLY A 23 6.85 -14.99 8.35
CA GLY A 23 7.17 -16.12 9.22
C GLY A 23 8.10 -17.13 8.55
N LYS A 24 7.79 -17.50 7.30
CA LYS A 24 8.59 -18.42 6.49
C LYS A 24 10.01 -17.90 6.23
N LYS A 25 10.16 -16.59 5.97
CA LYS A 25 11.49 -15.93 5.90
C LYS A 25 12.28 -16.01 7.21
N ARG A 26 11.59 -16.12 8.35
CA ARG A 26 12.18 -16.28 9.68
C ARG A 26 12.29 -17.75 10.13
N GLY A 27 12.01 -18.71 9.24
CA GLY A 27 12.08 -20.14 9.53
C GLY A 27 11.03 -20.65 10.52
N LYS A 28 9.96 -19.88 10.79
CA LYS A 28 8.87 -20.28 11.69
C LYS A 28 7.59 -20.51 10.90
N ASP A 29 7.02 -21.71 11.06
CA ASP A 29 5.68 -22.00 10.56
C ASP A 29 4.66 -21.45 11.57
N ILE A 30 3.97 -20.38 11.18
CA ILE A 30 2.99 -19.72 12.04
C ILE A 30 1.65 -20.40 11.79
N GLY A 31 1.08 -21.06 12.81
CA GLY A 31 -0.20 -21.73 12.70
C GLY A 31 -1.33 -20.78 12.28
N GLU A 32 -2.16 -21.23 11.34
CA GLU A 32 -3.26 -20.44 10.76
C GLU A 32 -4.23 -19.85 11.80
N LYS A 33 -4.49 -20.58 12.88
CA LYS A 33 -5.33 -20.10 13.98
C LYS A 33 -4.73 -18.85 14.64
N THR A 34 -3.42 -18.85 14.86
CA THR A 34 -2.70 -17.70 15.45
C THR A 34 -2.69 -16.50 14.51
N VAL A 35 -2.48 -16.74 13.21
CA VAL A 35 -2.53 -15.68 12.18
C VAL A 35 -3.92 -15.05 12.13
N LYS A 36 -4.97 -15.87 12.11
CA LYS A 36 -6.36 -15.38 12.08
C LYS A 36 -6.70 -14.57 13.34
N THR A 37 -6.35 -15.06 14.53
CA THR A 37 -6.56 -14.32 15.78
C THR A 37 -5.79 -13.00 15.77
N MET A 38 -4.53 -13.00 15.33
CA MET A 38 -3.73 -11.78 15.22
C MET A 38 -4.37 -10.74 14.29
N ILE A 39 -4.81 -11.17 13.09
CA ILE A 39 -5.47 -10.28 12.12
C ILE A 39 -6.77 -9.72 12.71
N LEU A 40 -7.59 -10.57 13.32
CA LEU A 40 -8.87 -10.14 13.92
C LEU A 40 -8.64 -9.14 15.05
N THR A 41 -7.71 -9.43 15.96
CA THR A 41 -7.33 -8.52 17.05
C THR A 41 -6.82 -7.19 16.50
N PHE A 42 -5.97 -7.21 15.46
CA PHE A 42 -5.48 -5.99 14.82
C PHE A 42 -6.60 -5.15 14.21
N VAL A 43 -7.55 -5.77 13.51
CA VAL A 43 -8.70 -5.07 12.91
C VAL A 43 -9.61 -4.46 13.97
N VAL A 44 -9.90 -5.20 15.05
CA VAL A 44 -10.74 -4.68 16.15
C VAL A 44 -10.06 -3.51 16.85
N LEU A 45 -8.77 -3.63 17.16
CA LEU A 45 -8.01 -2.56 17.82
C LEU A 45 -7.91 -1.30 16.96
N THR A 46 -7.62 -1.46 15.66
CA THR A 46 -7.55 -0.31 14.74
C THR A 46 -8.92 0.35 14.55
N CYS A 47 -10.00 -0.44 14.43
CA CYS A 47 -11.36 0.09 14.32
C CYS A 47 -11.78 0.84 15.60
N TRP A 48 -11.45 0.29 16.78
CA TRP A 48 -11.69 0.98 18.06
C TRP A 48 -10.91 2.29 18.17
N TYR A 49 -9.63 2.29 17.77
CA TYR A 49 -8.79 3.49 17.76
C TYR A 49 -9.34 4.58 16.83
N VAL A 50 -9.77 4.20 15.62
CA VAL A 50 -10.39 5.13 14.67
C VAL A 50 -11.73 5.66 15.22
N ALA A 51 -12.54 4.81 15.86
CA ALA A 51 -13.79 5.24 16.48
C ALA A 51 -13.58 6.21 17.66
N TYR A 52 -12.48 6.08 18.40
CA TYR A 52 -12.12 7.03 19.46
C TYR A 52 -11.60 8.36 18.88
N THR A 53 -10.70 8.29 17.90
CA THR A 53 -10.06 9.49 17.32
C THR A 53 -10.95 10.29 16.38
N ASN A 54 -12.07 9.70 15.91
CA ASN A 54 -13.01 10.30 14.93
C ASN A 54 -12.33 11.09 13.81
N PRO A 55 -11.32 10.52 13.12
CA PRO A 55 -10.71 11.18 11.97
C PRO A 55 -11.73 11.32 10.85
N SER A 56 -11.61 12.39 10.06
CA SER A 56 -12.47 12.55 8.89
C SER A 56 -12.17 11.47 7.86
N ILE A 57 -13.21 10.81 7.36
CA ILE A 57 -13.07 9.76 6.32
C ILE A 57 -12.40 10.33 5.08
N LEU A 58 -12.71 11.58 4.72
CA LEU A 58 -12.10 12.28 3.60
C LEU A 58 -10.60 12.50 3.83
N GLY A 59 -10.19 12.84 5.06
CA GLY A 59 -8.78 13.00 5.42
C GLY A 59 -8.01 11.68 5.34
N ILE A 60 -8.60 10.56 5.78
CA ILE A 60 -7.97 9.22 5.64
C ILE A 60 -7.80 8.84 4.18
N ILE A 61 -8.83 9.08 3.36
CA ILE A 61 -8.79 8.76 1.93
C ILE A 61 -7.72 9.60 1.24
N ASP A 62 -7.65 10.91 1.50
CA ASP A 62 -6.68 11.80 0.86
C ASP A 62 -5.25 11.45 1.30
N ALA A 63 -5.05 11.23 2.60
CA ALA A 63 -3.78 10.85 3.20
C ALA A 63 -3.19 9.55 2.62
N LEU A 64 -4.03 8.53 2.38
CA LEU A 64 -3.57 7.24 1.87
C LEU A 64 -3.55 7.19 0.35
N SER A 65 -4.57 7.73 -0.32
CA SER A 65 -4.70 7.61 -1.78
C SER A 65 -3.74 8.53 -2.53
N GLY A 66 -3.47 9.75 -2.05
CA GLY A 66 -2.59 10.69 -2.72
C GLY A 66 -1.18 10.13 -2.96
N PRO A 67 -0.45 9.74 -1.89
CA PRO A 67 0.88 9.16 -2.04
C PRO A 67 0.88 7.82 -2.78
N LEU A 68 -0.13 6.97 -2.54
CA LEU A 68 -0.21 5.62 -3.12
C LEU A 68 -0.48 5.67 -4.63
N VAL A 69 -1.41 6.51 -5.07
CA VAL A 69 -1.72 6.71 -6.49
C VAL A 69 -0.53 7.33 -7.22
N ALA A 70 0.13 8.32 -6.62
CA ALA A 70 1.35 8.91 -7.20
C ALA A 70 2.48 7.89 -7.34
N ALA A 71 2.68 7.03 -6.34
CA ALA A 71 3.68 5.98 -6.38
C ALA A 71 3.36 4.93 -7.46
N ILE A 72 2.11 4.48 -7.56
CA ILE A 72 1.71 3.45 -8.54
C ILE A 72 1.70 4.01 -9.97
N LEU A 73 1.20 5.23 -10.18
CA LEU A 73 1.08 5.79 -11.53
C LEU A 73 2.40 6.37 -12.05
N CYS A 74 3.18 7.04 -11.19
CA CYS A 74 4.38 7.74 -11.64
C CYS A 74 5.67 6.95 -11.34
N LEU A 75 5.82 6.39 -10.13
CA LEU A 75 7.09 5.77 -9.73
C LEU A 75 7.21 4.30 -10.17
N LEU A 76 6.12 3.52 -10.13
CA LEU A 76 6.12 2.11 -10.52
C LEU A 76 6.53 1.87 -11.99
N PRO A 77 5.97 2.55 -13.01
CA PRO A 77 6.40 2.32 -14.40
C PRO A 77 7.84 2.76 -14.62
N MET A 78 8.26 3.83 -13.95
CA MET A 78 9.63 4.34 -13.99
C MET A 78 10.63 3.37 -13.36
N TYR A 79 10.27 2.72 -12.26
CA TYR A 79 11.04 1.65 -11.64
C TYR A 79 11.07 0.39 -12.53
N ALA A 80 9.96 0.03 -13.16
CA ALA A 80 9.87 -1.12 -14.06
C ALA A 80 10.79 -0.98 -15.28
N ILE A 81 10.88 0.21 -15.89
CA ILE A 81 11.79 0.49 -17.02
C ILE A 81 13.27 0.32 -16.61
N ARG A 82 13.60 0.60 -15.33
CA ARG A 82 14.95 0.39 -14.80
C ARG A 82 15.24 -1.07 -14.44
N LYS A 83 14.27 -1.83 -13.96
CA LYS A 83 14.51 -3.22 -13.51
C LYS A 83 14.37 -4.25 -14.62
N VAL A 84 13.50 -4.01 -15.61
CA VAL A 84 13.18 -4.98 -16.66
C VAL A 84 14.06 -4.76 -17.90
N PRO A 85 14.87 -5.75 -18.33
CA PRO A 85 15.81 -5.59 -19.44
C PRO A 85 15.11 -5.36 -20.79
N VAL A 86 13.91 -5.91 -20.99
CA VAL A 86 13.10 -5.71 -22.21
C VAL A 86 12.66 -4.25 -22.39
N LEU A 87 12.50 -3.51 -21.27
CA LEU A 87 12.13 -2.10 -21.29
C LEU A 87 13.35 -1.17 -21.34
N ALA A 88 14.57 -1.72 -21.41
CA ALA A 88 15.80 -0.92 -21.46
C ALA A 88 15.85 0.02 -22.68
N LYS A 89 15.15 -0.32 -23.78
CA LYS A 89 14.96 0.53 -24.98
C LYS A 89 14.31 1.88 -24.67
N TYR A 90 13.58 2.00 -23.57
CA TYR A 90 12.92 3.23 -23.12
C TYR A 90 13.71 3.96 -22.02
N ARG A 91 14.89 3.46 -21.62
CA ARG A 91 15.77 4.16 -20.66
C ARG A 91 16.30 5.46 -21.29
N GLY A 92 16.41 6.52 -20.49
CA GLY A 92 17.07 7.76 -20.88
C GLY A 92 16.21 8.78 -21.67
N LYS A 93 14.93 8.50 -21.97
CA LYS A 93 14.06 9.52 -22.56
C LYS A 93 13.82 10.67 -21.58
N MET A 94 13.86 11.93 -22.02
CA MET A 94 13.59 13.09 -21.16
C MET A 94 12.21 13.02 -20.47
N SER A 95 11.22 12.42 -21.14
CA SER A 95 9.88 12.17 -20.57
C SER A 95 9.91 11.32 -19.30
N ASN A 96 10.85 10.37 -19.19
CA ASN A 96 11.02 9.54 -18.00
C ASN A 96 11.48 10.36 -16.80
N VAL A 97 12.39 11.32 -17.02
CA VAL A 97 12.87 12.22 -15.96
C VAL A 97 11.73 13.12 -15.50
N PHE A 98 10.94 13.65 -16.44
CA PHE A 98 9.77 14.46 -16.13
C PHE A 98 8.73 13.73 -15.27
N VAL A 99 8.39 12.47 -15.61
CA VAL A 99 7.44 11.66 -14.84
C VAL A 99 7.98 11.33 -13.45
N ILE A 100 9.29 11.08 -13.30
CA ILE A 100 9.90 10.88 -11.97
C ILE A 100 9.80 12.17 -11.15
N VAL A 101 10.14 13.33 -11.72
CA VAL A 101 10.11 14.62 -11.01
C VAL A 101 8.69 14.96 -10.57
N ILE A 102 7.70 14.83 -11.46
CA ILE A 102 6.29 15.03 -11.09
C ILE A 102 5.85 14.02 -10.03
N GLY A 103 6.18 12.74 -10.19
CA GLY A 103 5.83 11.71 -9.20
C GLY A 103 6.38 12.02 -7.81
N ILE A 104 7.64 12.47 -7.73
CA ILE A 104 8.26 12.90 -6.47
C ILE A 104 7.57 14.15 -5.92
N LEU A 105 7.32 15.16 -6.76
CA LEU A 105 6.62 16.37 -6.34
C LEU A 105 5.21 16.07 -5.81
N THR A 106 4.46 15.17 -6.45
CA THR A 106 3.13 14.76 -6.00
C THR A 106 3.20 14.03 -4.67
N VAL A 107 4.13 13.09 -4.50
CA VAL A 107 4.32 12.41 -3.20
C VAL A 107 4.68 13.42 -2.11
N LEU A 108 5.58 14.36 -2.38
CA LEU A 108 5.95 15.43 -1.45
C LEU A 108 4.77 16.34 -1.12
N ALA A 109 3.97 16.72 -2.11
CA ALA A 109 2.77 17.53 -1.93
C ALA A 109 1.71 16.81 -1.08
N SER A 110 1.48 15.52 -1.32
CA SER A 110 0.56 14.72 -0.51
C SER A 110 1.04 14.57 0.94
N ILE A 111 2.35 14.39 1.17
CA ILE A 111 2.90 14.36 2.53
C ILE A 111 2.76 15.74 3.21
N LYS A 112 3.01 16.83 2.48
CA LYS A 112 2.82 18.21 2.93
C LYS A 112 1.36 18.57 3.19
N SER A 113 0.41 17.96 2.50
CA SER A 113 -1.02 18.16 2.74
C SER A 113 -1.53 17.40 3.96
N LEU A 114 -0.73 16.45 4.46
CA LEU A 114 -1.03 15.58 5.59
C LEU A 114 -0.51 16.16 6.92
N PHE A 115 0.42 17.12 6.86
CA PHE A 115 1.03 17.85 7.98
C PHE A 115 0.62 19.33 7.97
#